data_AF-A0A968GX05-F1
#
_entry.id   AF-A0A968GX05-F1
#
_cell.length_a   1.000
_cell.length_b   1.000
_cell.length_c   1.000
_cell.angle_alpha   90.00
_cell.angle_beta   90.00
_cell.angle_gamma   90.00
#
_symmetry.space_group_name_H-M   'P 1'
#
loop_
_entity.id
_entity.type
_entity.pdbx_description
1 polymer ?
#
loop_
_entity_poly.entity_id
_entity_poly.type
_entity_poly.pdbx_seq_one_letter_code
_entity_poly.pdbx_strand_id
1 'polypeptide(L)'
;MTARVRRGIGRHPTRGQAFVELALVLPVLLVLVLAGVDLGRLFFAQIAVTNAAREGAMVAAEDPTSYSGGNPCDATTNAVTCAAVNESQGFVAVTPADVTMTCTPACAKAYGNKVTVTVTGHFTVLTPIIWVFTGGQNVTFQRQATADVIVTPVIVSAPTAAPTEDPDADPTEDPDAEPSDDPSPTESPEVTPIVCGTPSVDFTYSQARKQDPVAFTSTSTPTSGECAINFWRWEFGDGSSDAGALSTTSHNYGFPQNAGATFSVTLTVTTPGGTFAVTKSVTTKS
;
A
#
# COMPACT_ATOMS: atom_id res chain seq x y z
N MET A 1 -96.60 -22.36 -11.75
CA MET A 1 -95.26 -21.83 -12.10
C MET A 1 -94.62 -21.26 -10.85
N THR A 2 -93.66 -21.96 -10.26
CA THR A 2 -92.94 -21.55 -9.04
C THR A 2 -91.56 -21.02 -9.42
N ALA A 3 -91.35 -19.71 -9.26
CA ALA A 3 -90.08 -19.05 -9.55
C ALA A 3 -89.09 -19.25 -8.39
N ARG A 4 -87.95 -19.89 -8.67
CA ARG A 4 -86.86 -20.12 -7.71
C ARG A 4 -85.87 -18.95 -7.77
N VAL A 5 -85.87 -18.11 -6.74
CA VAL A 5 -84.88 -17.03 -6.59
C VAL A 5 -83.53 -17.64 -6.20
N ARG A 6 -82.54 -17.58 -7.09
CA ARG A 6 -81.13 -17.88 -6.78
C ARG A 6 -80.50 -16.64 -6.12
N ARG A 7 -80.23 -16.72 -4.81
CA ARG A 7 -79.35 -15.76 -4.12
C ARG A 7 -77.91 -16.01 -4.54
N GLY A 8 -77.35 -15.11 -5.35
CA GLY A 8 -75.91 -15.02 -5.55
C GLY A 8 -75.26 -14.52 -4.27
N ILE A 9 -74.48 -15.38 -3.61
CA ILE A 9 -73.65 -15.00 -2.47
C ILE A 9 -72.51 -14.16 -3.04
N GLY A 10 -72.63 -12.84 -2.93
CA GLY A 10 -71.54 -11.92 -3.24
C GLY A 10 -70.37 -12.20 -2.31
N ARG A 11 -69.27 -12.72 -2.85
CA ARG A 11 -67.97 -12.73 -2.16
C ARG A 11 -67.52 -11.28 -2.00
N HIS A 12 -67.59 -10.76 -0.77
CA HIS A 12 -67.00 -9.48 -0.44
C HIS A 12 -65.48 -9.54 -0.63
N PRO A 13 -64.87 -8.62 -1.41
CA PRO A 13 -63.42 -8.51 -1.50
C PRO A 13 -62.87 -8.06 -0.14
N THR A 14 -62.01 -8.90 0.44
CA THR A 14 -61.40 -8.74 1.77
C THR A 14 -60.34 -7.63 1.75
N ARG A 15 -60.75 -6.39 2.02
CA ARG A 15 -59.86 -5.21 2.09
C ARG A 15 -58.82 -5.25 3.24
N GLY A 16 -58.84 -6.27 4.10
CA GLY A 16 -57.90 -6.43 5.22
C GLY A 16 -56.86 -7.53 5.07
N GLN A 17 -56.99 -8.43 4.08
CA GLN A 17 -56.14 -9.62 4.00
C GLN A 17 -54.66 -9.28 3.73
N ALA A 18 -54.39 -8.33 2.83
CA ALA A 18 -53.04 -7.89 2.51
C ALA A 18 -52.30 -7.27 3.71
N PHE A 19 -53.02 -6.57 4.60
CA PHE A 19 -52.42 -6.03 5.83
C PHE A 19 -52.04 -7.14 6.81
N VAL A 20 -52.82 -8.23 6.87
CA VAL A 20 -52.52 -9.39 7.72
C VAL A 20 -51.33 -10.18 7.18
N GLU A 21 -51.26 -10.38 5.85
CA GLU A 21 -50.12 -11.04 5.22
C GLU A 21 -48.82 -10.24 5.44
N LEU A 22 -48.86 -8.91 5.29
CA LEU A 22 -47.71 -8.06 5.60
C LEU A 22 -47.34 -8.12 7.08
N ALA A 23 -48.31 -8.11 8.01
CA ALA A 23 -48.05 -8.18 9.44
C ALA A 23 -47.34 -9.48 9.87
N LEU A 24 -47.56 -10.59 9.15
CA LEU A 24 -46.90 -11.86 9.41
C LEU A 24 -45.50 -11.96 8.79
N VAL A 25 -45.28 -11.35 7.61
CA VAL A 25 -43.98 -11.37 6.93
C VAL A 25 -43.02 -10.31 7.50
N LEU A 26 -43.55 -9.18 7.97
CA LEU A 26 -42.77 -8.03 8.43
C LEU A 26 -41.77 -8.37 9.56
N PRO A 27 -42.11 -9.17 10.59
CA PRO A 27 -41.14 -9.58 11.61
C PRO A 27 -39.94 -10.35 11.02
N VAL A 28 -40.20 -11.27 10.09
CA VAL A 28 -39.13 -12.05 9.42
C VAL A 28 -38.29 -11.15 8.53
N LEU A 29 -38.93 -10.29 7.75
CA LEU A 29 -38.25 -9.31 6.91
C LEU A 29 -37.35 -8.38 7.75
N LEU A 30 -37.84 -7.89 8.89
CA LEU A 30 -37.08 -7.04 9.80
C LEU A 30 -35.85 -7.76 10.35
N VAL A 31 -35.98 -9.03 10.77
CA VAL A 31 -34.84 -9.82 11.23
C VAL A 31 -33.79 -9.96 10.13
N LEU A 32 -34.19 -10.23 8.89
CA LEU A 32 -33.27 -10.35 7.75
C LEU A 32 -32.55 -9.03 7.44
N VAL A 33 -33.27 -7.91 7.44
CA VAL A 33 -32.67 -6.59 7.20
C VAL A 33 -31.71 -6.22 8.32
N LEU A 34 -32.11 -6.40 9.58
CA LEU A 34 -31.27 -6.13 10.75
C LEU A 34 -30.01 -7.00 10.75
N ALA A 35 -30.13 -8.28 10.38
CA ALA A 35 -28.98 -9.16 10.23
C ALA A 35 -28.04 -8.70 9.11
N GLY A 36 -28.60 -8.26 7.97
CA GLY A 36 -27.82 -7.69 6.87
C GLY A 36 -27.07 -6.42 7.25
N VAL A 37 -27.68 -5.56 8.08
CA VAL A 37 -27.03 -4.33 8.59
C VAL A 37 -25.82 -4.66 9.47
N ASP A 38 -25.95 -5.59 10.42
CA ASP A 38 -24.83 -5.98 11.27
C ASP A 38 -23.72 -6.67 10.46
N LEU A 39 -24.07 -7.50 9.48
CA LEU A 39 -23.09 -8.13 8.59
C LEU A 39 -22.33 -7.09 7.75
N GLY A 40 -23.03 -6.13 7.17
CA GLY A 40 -22.42 -5.05 6.39
C GLY A 40 -21.47 -4.20 7.23
N ARG A 41 -21.90 -3.83 8.45
CA ARG A 41 -21.06 -3.10 9.41
C ARG A 41 -19.81 -3.89 9.84
N LEU A 42 -19.96 -5.21 10.04
CA LEU A 42 -18.84 -6.08 10.38
C LEU A 42 -17.82 -6.15 9.23
N PHE A 43 -18.26 -6.32 7.99
CA PHE A 43 -17.34 -6.31 6.83
C PHE A 43 -16.62 -4.97 6.67
N PHE A 44 -17.34 -3.85 6.86
CA PHE A 44 -16.72 -2.53 6.87
C PHE A 44 -15.62 -2.43 7.93
N ALA A 45 -15.93 -2.87 9.16
CA ALA A 45 -14.98 -2.89 10.27
C ALA A 45 -13.74 -3.75 9.99
N GLN A 46 -13.89 -4.90 9.32
CA GLN A 46 -12.77 -5.75 8.88
C GLN A 46 -11.85 -5.04 7.87
N ILE A 47 -12.44 -4.31 6.92
CA ILE A 47 -11.68 -3.54 5.93
C ILE A 47 -10.93 -2.40 6.63
N ALA A 48 -11.60 -1.65 7.50
CA ALA A 48 -10.99 -0.55 8.26
C ALA A 48 -9.76 -1.02 9.07
N VAL A 49 -9.84 -2.15 9.77
CA VAL A 49 -8.70 -2.69 10.54
C VAL A 49 -7.60 -3.25 9.63
N THR A 50 -7.96 -3.78 8.46
CA THR A 50 -6.97 -4.23 7.46
C THR A 50 -6.20 -3.03 6.90
N ASN A 51 -6.90 -1.95 6.57
CA ASN A 51 -6.28 -0.71 6.11
C ASN A 51 -5.42 -0.09 7.21
N ALA A 52 -5.92 -0.04 8.45
CA ALA A 52 -5.16 0.46 9.60
C ALA A 52 -3.84 -0.28 9.81
N ALA A 53 -3.84 -1.61 9.68
CA ALA A 53 -2.60 -2.39 9.76
C ALA A 53 -1.63 -2.04 8.62
N ARG A 54 -2.13 -1.87 7.39
CA ARG A 54 -1.32 -1.48 6.22
C ARG A 54 -0.72 -0.09 6.37
N GLU A 55 -1.52 0.87 6.82
CA GLU A 55 -1.10 2.25 7.02
C GLU A 55 -0.06 2.34 8.15
N GLY A 56 -0.30 1.66 9.27
CA GLY A 56 0.70 1.54 10.34
C GLY A 56 2.01 0.90 9.85
N ALA A 57 1.93 -0.16 9.05
CA ALA A 57 3.12 -0.81 8.48
C ALA A 57 3.86 0.08 7.47
N MET A 58 3.14 0.91 6.71
CA MET A 58 3.74 1.88 5.78
C MET A 58 4.53 2.96 6.53
N VAL A 59 3.96 3.53 7.60
CA VAL A 59 4.67 4.50 8.44
C VAL A 59 5.85 3.85 9.17
N ALA A 60 5.67 2.63 9.66
CA ALA A 60 6.74 1.87 10.31
C ALA A 60 7.88 1.53 9.35
N ALA A 61 7.61 1.36 8.05
CA ALA A 61 8.63 1.09 7.06
C ALA A 61 9.58 2.29 6.87
N GLU A 62 9.06 3.51 6.94
CA GLU A 62 9.86 4.73 6.83
C GLU A 62 10.64 5.05 8.11
N ASP A 63 9.99 4.93 9.27
CA ASP A 63 10.63 5.09 10.57
C ASP A 63 10.18 4.06 11.60
N PRO A 64 10.88 2.91 11.68
CA PRO A 64 10.59 1.88 12.68
C PRO A 64 10.76 2.35 14.12
N THR A 65 11.49 3.45 14.36
CA THR A 65 11.74 3.96 15.71
C THR A 65 10.61 4.84 16.24
N SER A 66 9.67 5.23 15.36
CA SER A 66 8.49 6.04 15.68
C SER A 66 7.32 5.23 16.27
N TYR A 67 7.56 3.99 16.71
CA TYR A 67 6.58 3.16 17.40
C TYR A 67 6.85 3.13 18.90
N SER A 68 5.81 3.43 19.69
CA SER A 68 5.85 3.36 21.13
C SER A 68 4.62 2.63 21.67
N GLY A 69 4.79 1.34 21.95
CA GLY A 69 3.67 0.46 22.32
C GLY A 69 2.92 0.93 23.56
N GLY A 70 1.58 0.97 23.47
CA GLY A 70 0.69 1.37 24.57
C GLY A 70 0.62 2.88 24.84
N ASN A 71 1.49 3.69 24.24
CA ASN A 71 1.43 5.15 24.34
C ASN A 71 0.38 5.73 23.38
N PRO A 72 -0.19 6.92 23.65
CA PRO A 72 -1.23 7.51 22.82
C PRO A 72 -0.77 7.82 21.38
N CYS A 73 -1.75 8.02 20.49
CA CYS A 73 -1.54 8.53 19.11
C CYS A 73 -0.86 9.90 19.18
N ASP A 74 0.34 9.97 18.61
CA ASP A 74 1.10 11.21 18.41
C ASP A 74 1.76 11.12 17.03
N ALA A 75 1.48 12.07 16.15
CA ALA A 75 1.98 12.06 14.78
C ALA A 75 3.50 12.22 14.65
N THR A 76 4.17 12.64 15.73
CA THR A 76 5.63 12.87 15.76
C THR A 76 6.35 11.77 16.53
N THR A 77 5.85 11.40 17.71
CA THR A 77 6.55 10.49 18.63
C THR A 77 6.03 9.05 18.62
N ASN A 78 4.81 8.84 18.10
CA ASN A 78 4.18 7.53 18.00
C ASN A 78 3.40 7.39 16.68
N ALA A 79 4.06 7.76 15.57
CA ALA A 79 3.44 7.94 14.26
C ALA A 79 2.80 6.64 13.75
N VAL A 80 3.43 5.48 13.98
CA VAL A 80 2.88 4.15 13.61
C VAL A 80 1.51 3.91 14.24
N THR A 81 1.41 4.13 15.56
CA THR A 81 0.16 3.97 16.29
C THR A 81 -0.87 4.99 15.83
N CYS A 82 -0.41 6.23 15.57
CA CYS A 82 -1.31 7.29 15.17
C CYS A 82 -1.92 7.07 13.78
N ALA A 83 -1.12 6.56 12.85
CA ALA A 83 -1.56 6.18 11.51
C ALA A 83 -2.60 5.05 11.57
N ALA A 84 -2.33 3.99 12.32
CA ALA A 84 -3.26 2.88 12.50
C ALA A 84 -4.58 3.30 13.16
N VAL A 85 -4.53 4.12 14.22
CA VAL A 85 -5.74 4.59 14.92
C VAL A 85 -6.56 5.54 14.03
N ASN A 86 -5.93 6.45 13.31
CA ASN A 86 -6.62 7.39 12.42
C ASN A 86 -7.28 6.71 11.21
N GLU A 87 -6.75 5.59 10.74
CA GLU A 87 -7.34 4.83 9.62
C GLU A 87 -8.49 3.91 10.07
N SER A 88 -8.54 3.56 11.36
CA SER A 88 -9.53 2.62 11.92
C SER A 88 -10.90 3.21 12.32
N GLN A 89 -11.30 4.35 11.75
CA GLN A 89 -12.51 5.06 12.19
C GLN A 89 -13.82 4.39 11.75
N GLY A 90 -14.93 4.74 12.42
CA GLY A 90 -16.28 4.33 12.03
C GLY A 90 -16.90 3.29 12.97
N PHE A 91 -17.22 2.10 12.46
CA PHE A 91 -17.93 1.06 13.23
C PHE A 91 -17.03 0.17 14.09
N VAL A 92 -15.73 0.43 14.13
CA VAL A 92 -14.73 -0.31 14.91
C VAL A 92 -14.02 0.62 15.86
N ALA A 93 -13.67 0.13 17.04
CA ALA A 93 -12.82 0.83 17.99
C ALA A 93 -11.43 0.19 17.99
N VAL A 94 -10.40 1.02 17.84
CA VAL A 94 -9.00 0.65 18.02
C VAL A 94 -8.40 1.68 18.96
N THR A 95 -7.81 1.20 20.05
CA THR A 95 -7.07 2.03 21.00
C THR A 95 -5.58 1.90 20.74
N PRO A 96 -4.75 2.80 21.28
CA PRO A 96 -3.29 2.68 21.14
C PRO A 96 -2.72 1.37 21.69
N ALA A 97 -3.38 0.73 22.66
CA ALA A 97 -2.99 -0.58 23.19
C ALA A 97 -3.28 -1.74 22.22
N ASP A 98 -4.14 -1.52 21.23
CA ASP A 98 -4.52 -2.52 20.24
C ASP A 98 -3.56 -2.60 19.04
N VAL A 99 -2.61 -1.67 18.96
CA VAL A 99 -1.59 -1.61 17.92
C VAL A 99 -0.29 -2.18 18.45
N THR A 100 0.15 -3.29 17.86
CA THR A 100 1.43 -3.94 18.18
C THR A 100 2.32 -3.98 16.95
N MET A 101 3.62 -3.78 17.16
CA MET A 101 4.62 -3.87 16.09
C MET A 101 5.72 -4.83 16.48
N THR A 102 6.16 -5.64 15.52
CA THR A 102 7.32 -6.52 15.63
C THR A 102 8.25 -6.28 14.45
N CYS A 103 9.54 -6.53 14.64
CA CYS A 103 10.54 -6.39 13.59
C CYS A 103 11.40 -7.63 13.49
N THR A 104 11.86 -7.92 12.28
CA THR A 104 12.72 -9.07 11.99
C THR A 104 13.80 -8.68 11.00
N PRO A 105 15.09 -8.82 11.32
CA PRO A 105 15.66 -9.18 12.63
C PRO A 105 15.60 -8.05 13.69
N ALA A 106 15.53 -6.77 13.29
CA ALA A 106 15.57 -5.65 14.23
C ALA A 106 14.75 -4.45 13.74
N CYS A 107 14.36 -3.55 14.65
CA CYS A 107 13.69 -2.28 14.33
C CYS A 107 14.69 -1.17 13.99
N ALA A 108 15.64 -1.47 13.11
CA ALA A 108 16.65 -0.51 12.65
C ALA A 108 16.41 -0.14 11.18
N LYS A 109 16.82 1.07 10.78
CA LYS A 109 16.85 1.50 9.37
C LYS A 109 17.99 0.80 8.63
N ALA A 110 17.78 -0.46 8.28
CA ALA A 110 18.75 -1.28 7.56
C ALA A 110 18.05 -2.21 6.55
N TYR A 111 18.74 -2.50 5.45
CA TYR A 111 18.23 -3.40 4.42
C TYR A 111 17.95 -4.79 4.99
N GLY A 112 16.88 -5.42 4.50
CA GLY A 112 16.46 -6.76 4.92
C GLY A 112 15.70 -6.79 6.25
N ASN A 113 15.60 -5.67 6.98
CA ASN A 113 14.69 -5.58 8.12
C ASN A 113 13.25 -5.46 7.63
N LYS A 114 12.37 -6.25 8.23
CA LYS A 114 10.92 -6.21 8.03
C LYS A 114 10.25 -5.70 9.29
N VAL A 115 9.22 -4.88 9.10
CA VAL A 115 8.31 -4.45 10.16
C VAL A 115 6.96 -5.08 9.93
N THR A 116 6.35 -5.57 11.00
CA THR A 116 5.05 -6.21 10.98
C THR A 116 4.16 -5.54 12.02
N VAL A 117 3.11 -4.88 11.56
CA VAL A 117 2.13 -4.18 12.41
C VAL A 117 0.86 -5.00 12.49
N THR A 118 0.41 -5.28 13.70
CA THR A 118 -0.84 -5.96 14.03
C THR A 118 -1.78 -4.99 14.71
N VAL A 119 -3.00 -4.90 14.21
CA VAL A 119 -4.07 -4.06 14.77
C VAL A 119 -5.22 -4.93 15.23
N THR A 120 -5.66 -4.72 16.47
CA THR A 120 -6.84 -5.37 17.04
C THR A 120 -8.04 -4.42 16.97
N GLY A 121 -9.09 -4.82 16.25
CA GLY A 121 -10.35 -4.10 16.20
C GLY A 121 -11.37 -4.65 17.18
N HIS A 122 -12.09 -3.76 17.85
CA HIS A 122 -13.23 -4.07 18.70
C HIS A 122 -14.52 -3.60 18.03
N PHE A 123 -15.41 -4.53 17.71
CA PHE A 123 -16.68 -4.26 17.04
C PHE A 123 -17.86 -4.61 17.93
N THR A 124 -18.90 -3.77 17.90
CA THR A 124 -20.14 -3.98 18.66
C THR A 124 -21.31 -4.31 17.72
N VAL A 125 -21.84 -5.51 17.88
CA VAL A 125 -23.02 -6.00 17.15
C VAL A 125 -24.27 -5.32 17.73
N LEU A 126 -25.15 -4.81 16.87
CA LEU A 126 -26.32 -4.05 17.33
C LEU A 126 -27.50 -4.96 17.69
N THR A 127 -27.65 -6.10 16.99
CA THR A 127 -28.83 -6.96 17.13
C THR A 127 -28.58 -8.13 18.09
N PRO A 128 -29.44 -8.36 19.09
CA PRO A 128 -29.30 -9.48 20.02
C PRO A 128 -29.38 -10.87 19.38
N ILE A 129 -30.07 -10.98 18.23
CA ILE A 129 -30.21 -12.25 17.50
C ILE A 129 -28.85 -12.75 17.01
N ILE A 130 -27.95 -11.84 16.60
CA ILE A 130 -26.62 -12.22 16.12
C ILE A 130 -25.68 -12.63 17.25
N TRP A 131 -25.94 -12.21 18.50
CA TRP A 131 -25.09 -12.54 19.66
C TRP A 131 -24.94 -14.05 19.88
N VAL A 132 -25.95 -14.84 19.51
CA VAL A 132 -25.90 -16.31 19.56
C VAL A 132 -24.80 -16.87 18.66
N PHE A 133 -24.56 -16.24 17.51
CA PHE A 133 -23.54 -16.67 16.55
C PHE A 133 -22.17 -16.08 16.85
N THR A 134 -22.11 -14.88 17.45
CA THR A 134 -20.86 -14.19 17.76
C THR A 134 -20.34 -14.45 19.17
N GLY A 135 -21.10 -15.17 20.01
CA GLY A 135 -20.73 -15.44 21.41
C GLY A 135 -20.87 -14.24 22.35
N GLY A 136 -21.56 -13.18 21.90
CA GLY A 136 -21.77 -11.95 22.66
C GLY A 136 -21.90 -10.70 21.78
N GLN A 137 -22.06 -9.55 22.42
CA GLN A 137 -22.21 -8.25 21.76
C GLN A 137 -20.88 -7.72 21.19
N ASN A 138 -19.77 -8.05 21.82
CA ASN A 138 -18.44 -7.56 21.46
C ASN A 138 -17.69 -8.63 20.68
N VAL A 139 -17.22 -8.27 19.48
CA VAL A 139 -16.41 -9.14 18.63
C VAL A 139 -15.06 -8.47 18.43
N THR A 140 -13.99 -9.18 18.70
CA THR A 140 -12.63 -8.72 18.43
C THR A 140 -12.03 -9.49 17.27
N PHE A 141 -11.20 -8.81 16.49
CA PHE A 141 -10.48 -9.44 15.38
C PHE A 141 -9.18 -8.70 15.13
N GLN A 142 -8.20 -9.45 14.64
CA GLN A 142 -6.86 -8.92 14.36
C GLN A 142 -6.57 -8.94 12.86
N ARG A 143 -5.88 -7.91 12.40
CA ARG A 143 -5.28 -7.87 11.05
C ARG A 143 -3.83 -7.46 11.17
N GLN A 144 -3.03 -7.95 10.25
CA GLN A 144 -1.61 -7.71 10.24
C GLN A 144 -1.16 -7.32 8.83
N ALA A 145 -0.21 -6.42 8.75
CA ALA A 145 0.50 -6.09 7.52
C ALA A 145 2.00 -6.08 7.79
N THR A 146 2.78 -6.48 6.79
CA THR A 146 4.24 -6.52 6.85
C THR A 146 4.81 -5.69 5.71
N ALA A 147 5.84 -4.89 6.01
CA ALA A 147 6.56 -4.07 5.04
C ALA A 147 8.08 -4.20 5.25
N ASP A 148 8.83 -3.99 4.19
CA ASP A 148 10.30 -3.87 4.25
C ASP A 148 10.67 -2.46 4.70
N VAL A 149 11.66 -2.35 5.59
CA VAL A 149 12.15 -1.05 6.07
C VAL A 149 12.82 -0.30 4.91
N ILE A 150 12.38 0.94 4.71
CA ILE A 150 12.89 1.84 3.69
C ILE A 150 14.22 2.39 4.18
N VAL A 151 15.26 2.21 3.37
CA VAL A 151 16.60 2.76 3.62
C VAL A 151 17.01 3.57 2.41
N THR A 152 17.19 4.87 2.62
CA THR A 152 17.75 5.76 1.60
C THR A 152 19.25 5.51 1.51
N PRO A 153 19.80 5.18 0.32
CA PRO A 153 21.23 5.00 0.18
C PRO A 153 21.96 6.31 0.51
N VAL A 154 23.00 6.23 1.33
CA VAL A 154 23.92 7.35 1.54
C VAL A 154 24.81 7.43 0.30
N ILE A 155 24.61 8.47 -0.52
CA ILE A 155 25.56 8.82 -1.57
C ILE A 155 26.86 9.29 -0.92
N VAL A 156 27.83 8.38 -0.80
CA VAL A 156 29.21 8.74 -0.49
C VAL A 156 29.71 9.50 -1.72
N SER A 157 29.92 10.80 -1.58
CA SER A 157 30.58 11.60 -2.61
C SER A 157 31.91 10.92 -2.96
N ALA A 158 32.07 10.52 -4.22
CA ALA A 158 33.29 9.91 -4.71
C ALA A 158 34.50 10.79 -4.33
N PRO A 159 35.62 10.23 -3.84
CA PRO A 159 36.83 11.02 -3.66
C PRO A 159 37.22 11.62 -5.01
N THR A 160 37.45 12.94 -5.05
CA THR A 160 38.03 13.63 -6.19
C THR A 160 39.26 12.84 -6.64
N ALA A 161 39.20 12.26 -7.85
CA ALA A 161 40.35 11.60 -8.43
C ALA A 161 41.49 12.62 -8.51
N ALA A 162 42.57 12.38 -7.75
CA ALA A 162 43.85 13.01 -8.02
C ALA A 162 44.29 12.57 -9.43
N PRO A 163 44.94 13.44 -10.21
CA PRO A 163 45.37 13.08 -11.57
C PRO A 163 46.33 11.89 -11.49
N THR A 164 45.95 10.79 -12.13
CA THR A 164 46.79 9.62 -12.35
C THR A 164 47.98 10.04 -13.20
N GLU A 165 49.19 10.00 -12.64
CA GLU A 165 50.41 10.02 -13.44
C GLU A 165 50.48 8.74 -14.28
N ASP A 166 50.86 8.93 -15.53
CA ASP A 166 51.03 7.94 -16.59
C ASP A 166 52.03 6.84 -16.15
N PRO A 167 51.63 5.55 -16.09
CA PRO A 167 52.59 4.48 -15.85
C PRO A 167 53.28 4.11 -17.17
N ASP A 168 54.56 4.48 -17.25
CA ASP A 168 55.53 3.98 -18.21
C ASP A 168 55.43 2.44 -18.34
N ALA A 169 55.46 1.99 -19.59
CA ALA A 169 55.42 0.59 -19.97
C ALA A 169 56.78 -0.08 -19.74
N ASP A 170 56.78 -1.23 -19.04
CA ASP A 170 57.78 -2.27 -19.27
C ASP A 170 57.20 -3.65 -18.88
N PRO A 171 57.11 -4.64 -19.81
CA PRO A 171 56.82 -6.02 -19.46
C PRO A 171 58.14 -6.79 -19.40
N THR A 172 58.55 -7.19 -18.20
CA THR A 172 59.51 -8.30 -18.06
C THR A 172 58.71 -9.57 -17.79
N GLU A 173 58.61 -10.43 -18.82
CA GLU A 173 58.12 -11.80 -18.68
C GLU A 173 59.12 -12.60 -17.85
N ASP A 174 58.63 -13.27 -16.80
CA ASP A 174 59.36 -14.30 -16.05
C ASP A 174 58.93 -15.67 -16.60
N PRO A 175 59.82 -16.46 -17.23
CA PRO A 175 59.46 -17.73 -17.86
C PRO A 175 59.86 -18.91 -16.96
N ASP A 176 59.39 -19.00 -15.72
CA ASP A 176 59.57 -20.22 -14.92
C ASP A 176 58.47 -20.39 -13.86
N ALA A 177 57.39 -21.09 -14.24
CA ALA A 177 56.46 -21.71 -13.30
C ALA A 177 56.13 -23.14 -13.77
N GLU A 178 56.72 -24.12 -13.09
CA GLU A 178 56.42 -25.55 -13.26
C GLU A 178 54.97 -25.86 -12.84
N PRO A 179 54.30 -26.84 -13.48
CA PRO A 179 52.94 -27.22 -13.12
C PRO A 179 52.94 -28.10 -11.87
N SER A 180 52.28 -27.65 -10.80
CA SER A 180 51.94 -28.48 -9.65
C SER A 180 50.53 -29.05 -9.83
N ASP A 181 50.44 -30.34 -10.15
CA ASP A 181 49.18 -31.09 -10.16
C ASP A 181 48.78 -31.46 -8.71
N ASP A 182 47.77 -30.79 -8.17
CA ASP A 182 47.02 -31.24 -6.99
C ASP A 182 45.51 -31.17 -7.29
N PRO A 183 44.73 -32.27 -7.16
CA PRO A 183 43.30 -32.22 -7.40
C PRO A 183 42.55 -31.51 -6.26
N SER A 184 42.11 -30.28 -6.53
CA SER A 184 41.20 -29.49 -5.69
C SER A 184 39.83 -30.21 -5.48
N PRO A 185 39.21 -30.15 -4.29
CA PRO A 185 37.90 -30.75 -4.06
C PRO A 185 36.81 -30.01 -4.84
N THR A 186 35.82 -30.76 -5.35
CA THR A 186 34.68 -30.25 -6.10
C THR A 186 33.93 -29.16 -5.33
N GLU A 187 34.05 -27.91 -5.80
CA GLU A 187 33.30 -26.78 -5.27
C GLU A 187 31.79 -26.90 -5.59
N SER A 188 30.98 -26.64 -4.57
CA SER A 188 29.54 -26.38 -4.66
C SER A 188 29.31 -25.15 -5.53
N PRO A 189 28.24 -25.05 -6.34
CA PRO A 189 28.00 -23.87 -7.17
C PRO A 189 27.89 -22.62 -6.29
N GLU A 190 28.90 -21.76 -6.36
CA GLU A 190 28.92 -20.46 -5.72
C GLU A 190 27.93 -19.57 -6.47
N VAL A 191 26.88 -19.12 -5.80
CA VAL A 191 25.93 -18.15 -6.35
C VAL A 191 26.69 -16.84 -6.51
N THR A 192 27.09 -16.53 -7.74
CA THR A 192 27.78 -15.28 -8.05
C THR A 192 26.78 -14.13 -7.84
N PRO A 193 27.03 -13.17 -6.93
CA PRO A 193 26.09 -12.10 -6.69
C PRO A 193 25.95 -11.25 -7.95
N ILE A 194 24.70 -11.05 -8.40
CA ILE A 194 24.39 -10.24 -9.57
C ILE A 194 24.75 -8.78 -9.25
N VAL A 195 25.78 -8.25 -9.92
CA VAL A 195 26.19 -6.85 -9.78
C VAL A 195 25.48 -6.03 -10.85
N CYS A 196 24.49 -5.24 -10.44
CA CYS A 196 23.78 -4.34 -11.34
C CYS A 196 24.55 -3.04 -11.55
N GLY A 197 24.64 -2.59 -12.81
CA GLY A 197 25.15 -1.27 -13.15
C GLY A 197 24.16 -0.14 -12.79
N THR A 198 24.65 1.09 -12.75
CA THR A 198 23.83 2.28 -12.52
C THR A 198 22.80 2.45 -13.64
N PRO A 199 21.48 2.52 -13.34
CA PRO A 199 20.46 2.72 -14.35
C PRO A 199 20.47 4.15 -14.89
N SER A 200 20.02 4.31 -16.14
CA SER A 200 19.72 5.64 -16.68
C SER A 200 18.33 6.04 -16.23
N VAL A 201 18.23 7.02 -15.34
CA VAL A 201 16.93 7.50 -14.86
C VAL A 201 16.52 8.73 -15.65
N ASP A 202 15.42 8.60 -16.39
CA ASP A 202 14.85 9.73 -17.10
C ASP A 202 13.33 9.62 -17.32
N PHE A 203 12.69 10.76 -17.62
CA PHE A 203 11.29 10.84 -18.02
C PHE A 203 10.96 11.99 -18.99
N THR A 204 9.79 11.85 -19.61
CA THR A 204 9.12 12.84 -20.47
C THR A 204 7.72 13.13 -19.96
N TYR A 205 7.17 14.28 -20.36
CA TYR A 205 5.80 14.68 -20.00
C TYR A 205 5.09 15.35 -21.18
N SER A 206 3.75 15.28 -21.19
CA SER A 206 2.94 15.95 -22.20
C SER A 206 1.57 16.37 -21.64
N GLN A 207 1.01 17.45 -22.18
CA GLN A 207 -0.33 17.92 -21.82
C GLN A 207 -1.07 18.38 -23.08
N ALA A 208 -2.17 17.70 -23.42
CA ALA A 208 -2.91 17.95 -24.66
C ALA A 208 -3.60 19.32 -24.63
N ARG A 209 -4.39 19.61 -23.60
CA ARG A 209 -5.08 20.90 -23.37
C ARG A 209 -4.84 21.37 -21.93
N LYS A 210 -5.00 22.66 -21.68
CA LYS A 210 -4.80 23.27 -20.34
C LYS A 210 -5.68 22.69 -19.22
N GLN A 211 -6.78 22.02 -19.56
CA GLN A 211 -7.69 21.37 -18.61
C GLN A 211 -7.40 19.86 -18.44
N ASP A 212 -6.58 19.29 -19.33
CA ASP A 212 -6.24 17.87 -19.27
C ASP A 212 -5.13 17.67 -18.21
N PRO A 213 -5.11 16.53 -17.51
CA PRO A 213 -3.97 16.13 -16.68
C PRO A 213 -2.67 16.09 -17.48
N VAL A 214 -1.55 16.37 -16.80
CA VAL A 214 -0.21 16.19 -17.38
C VAL A 214 0.12 14.70 -17.34
N ALA A 215 0.38 14.09 -18.49
CA ALA A 215 0.81 12.71 -18.60
C ALA A 215 2.33 12.63 -18.50
N PHE A 216 2.82 11.69 -17.68
CA PHE A 216 4.23 11.42 -17.43
C PHE A 216 4.59 10.02 -17.91
N THR A 217 5.75 9.89 -18.54
CA THR A 217 6.27 8.61 -19.04
C THR A 217 7.75 8.50 -18.72
N SER A 218 8.09 7.48 -17.92
CA SER A 218 9.49 7.12 -17.65
C SER A 218 10.14 6.59 -18.92
N THR A 219 11.32 7.12 -19.22
CA THR A 219 12.23 6.67 -20.28
C THR A 219 13.48 6.02 -19.67
N SER A 220 13.36 5.55 -18.43
CA SER A 220 14.46 4.99 -17.65
C SER A 220 14.82 3.58 -18.11
N THR A 221 16.09 3.20 -18.00
CA THR A 221 16.61 1.87 -18.37
C THR A 221 17.47 1.30 -17.24
N PRO A 222 17.56 -0.04 -17.08
CA PRO A 222 16.96 -1.09 -17.92
C PRO A 222 15.51 -1.43 -17.53
N THR A 223 14.67 -1.75 -18.52
CA THR A 223 13.27 -2.18 -18.32
C THR A 223 13.07 -3.70 -18.42
N SER A 224 14.15 -4.46 -18.66
CA SER A 224 14.14 -5.91 -18.77
C SER A 224 15.47 -6.50 -18.28
N GLY A 225 15.47 -7.80 -17.96
CA GLY A 225 16.60 -8.50 -17.36
C GLY A 225 16.57 -8.51 -15.83
N GLU A 226 17.57 -9.15 -15.21
CA GLU A 226 17.63 -9.34 -13.75
C GLU A 226 17.86 -8.03 -12.98
N CYS A 227 18.39 -7.00 -13.64
CA CYS A 227 18.56 -5.66 -13.07
C CYS A 227 17.45 -4.68 -13.49
N ALA A 228 16.33 -5.18 -14.05
CA ALA A 228 15.23 -4.34 -14.51
C ALA A 228 14.64 -3.49 -13.39
N ILE A 229 14.21 -2.29 -13.76
CA ILE A 229 13.39 -1.44 -12.90
C ILE A 229 12.07 -2.16 -12.63
N ASN A 230 11.72 -2.31 -11.36
CA ASN A 230 10.50 -2.99 -10.92
C ASN A 230 9.54 -2.06 -10.15
N PHE A 231 9.94 -0.81 -9.89
CA PHE A 231 9.11 0.16 -9.17
C PHE A 231 9.42 1.60 -9.60
N TRP A 232 8.37 2.42 -9.71
CA TRP A 232 8.44 3.84 -10.03
C TRP A 232 7.67 4.63 -8.97
N ARG A 233 8.25 5.74 -8.52
CA ARG A 233 7.61 6.75 -7.65
C ARG A 233 7.77 8.12 -8.27
N TRP A 234 6.67 8.85 -8.34
CA TRP A 234 6.56 10.19 -8.88
C TRP A 234 6.21 11.16 -7.75
N GLU A 235 6.97 12.23 -7.64
CA GLU A 235 6.66 13.36 -6.76
C GLU A 235 6.46 14.58 -7.64
N PHE A 236 5.24 15.13 -7.63
CA PHE A 236 4.81 16.10 -8.64
C PHE A 236 5.23 17.54 -8.33
N GLY A 237 5.86 17.80 -7.18
CA GLY A 237 6.35 19.11 -6.77
C GLY A 237 5.29 20.03 -6.15
N ASP A 238 4.06 19.56 -5.99
CA ASP A 238 2.94 20.26 -5.34
C ASP A 238 2.50 19.60 -4.02
N GLY A 239 3.30 18.65 -3.52
CA GLY A 239 3.02 17.84 -2.33
C GLY A 239 2.26 16.54 -2.61
N SER A 240 1.81 16.31 -3.85
CA SER A 240 1.22 15.03 -4.24
C SER A 240 2.24 14.07 -4.84
N SER A 241 1.93 12.78 -4.79
CA SER A 241 2.78 11.71 -5.31
C SER A 241 1.95 10.54 -5.86
N ASP A 242 2.58 9.72 -6.71
CA ASP A 242 2.06 8.45 -7.20
C ASP A 242 3.17 7.40 -7.22
N ALA A 243 2.86 6.13 -6.98
CA ALA A 243 3.86 5.07 -6.95
C ALA A 243 3.29 3.71 -7.33
N GLY A 244 4.09 2.90 -8.03
CA GLY A 244 3.69 1.55 -8.43
C GLY A 244 4.61 0.90 -9.44
N ALA A 245 4.13 -0.18 -10.05
CA ALA A 245 4.87 -0.96 -11.06
C ALA A 245 4.66 -0.46 -12.50
N LEU A 246 4.01 0.68 -12.70
CA LEU A 246 3.76 1.27 -14.01
C LEU A 246 4.74 2.40 -14.28
N SER A 247 5.36 2.39 -15.46
CA SER A 247 6.30 3.42 -15.92
C SER A 247 5.61 4.71 -16.38
N THR A 248 4.28 4.76 -16.38
CA THR A 248 3.46 5.89 -16.83
C THR A 248 2.45 6.28 -15.77
N THR A 249 2.22 7.58 -15.59
CA THR A 249 1.18 8.13 -14.72
C THR A 249 0.62 9.43 -15.29
N SER A 250 -0.44 9.97 -14.69
CA SER A 250 -0.98 11.29 -15.02
C SER A 250 -1.36 12.06 -13.75
N HIS A 251 -1.06 13.36 -13.73
CA HIS A 251 -1.37 14.21 -12.58
C HIS A 251 -2.15 15.47 -12.97
N ASN A 252 -3.09 15.87 -12.13
CA ASN A 252 -3.88 17.08 -12.31
C ASN A 252 -3.41 18.17 -11.34
N TYR A 253 -2.66 19.14 -11.86
CA TYR A 253 -2.17 20.29 -11.10
C TYR A 253 -3.26 21.31 -10.73
N GLY A 254 -4.52 21.12 -11.15
CA GLY A 254 -5.61 22.05 -10.82
C GLY A 254 -5.68 23.25 -11.77
N PHE A 255 -6.79 23.34 -12.50
CA PHE A 255 -7.12 24.46 -13.38
C PHE A 255 -8.29 25.26 -12.80
N PRO A 256 -8.33 26.60 -12.91
CA PRO A 256 -7.40 27.49 -13.63
C PRO A 256 -6.18 27.96 -12.83
N GLN A 257 -6.07 27.59 -11.55
CA GLN A 257 -5.12 28.23 -10.63
C GLN A 257 -3.65 28.05 -11.05
N ASN A 258 -3.31 26.87 -11.59
CA ASN A 258 -1.92 26.50 -11.90
C ASN A 258 -1.65 26.41 -13.41
N ALA A 259 -2.37 27.16 -14.25
CA ALA A 259 -2.10 27.24 -15.68
C ALA A 259 -0.82 28.04 -15.95
N GLY A 260 0.15 27.46 -16.69
CA GLY A 260 1.46 28.08 -16.94
C GLY A 260 2.44 27.99 -15.77
N ALA A 261 2.07 27.33 -14.67
CA ALA A 261 2.94 27.15 -13.51
C ALA A 261 4.01 26.09 -13.79
N THR A 262 5.17 26.24 -13.14
CA THR A 262 6.29 25.29 -13.23
C THR A 262 6.48 24.58 -11.90
N PHE A 263 6.57 23.25 -11.97
CA PHE A 263 6.74 22.37 -10.82
C PHE A 263 8.05 21.58 -10.92
N SER A 264 8.67 21.29 -9.78
CA SER A 264 9.85 20.45 -9.69
C SER A 264 9.42 19.00 -9.50
N VAL A 265 9.43 18.22 -10.58
CA VAL A 265 8.95 16.82 -10.57
C VAL A 265 10.12 15.87 -10.41
N THR A 266 10.04 14.98 -9.43
CA THR A 266 11.06 13.95 -9.16
C THR A 266 10.52 12.58 -9.55
N LEU A 267 11.23 11.88 -10.43
CA LEU A 267 11.03 10.46 -10.70
C LEU A 267 12.08 9.66 -9.93
N THR A 268 11.63 8.70 -9.13
CA THR A 268 12.45 7.71 -8.44
C THR A 268 12.17 6.32 -9.00
N VAL A 269 13.20 5.61 -9.42
CA VAL A 269 13.10 4.23 -9.91
C VAL A 269 13.87 3.28 -9.00
N THR A 270 13.35 2.07 -8.80
CA THR A 270 14.02 1.02 -8.02
C THR A 270 14.35 -0.18 -8.90
N THR A 271 15.58 -0.67 -8.76
CA THR A 271 16.07 -1.93 -9.33
C THR A 271 16.57 -2.82 -8.20
N PRO A 272 16.86 -4.11 -8.45
CA PRO A 272 17.56 -4.96 -7.48
C PRO A 272 18.93 -4.40 -7.04
N GLY A 273 19.55 -3.54 -7.85
CA GLY A 273 20.81 -2.86 -7.54
C GLY A 273 20.67 -1.57 -6.71
N GLY A 274 19.45 -1.11 -6.45
CA GLY A 274 19.20 0.08 -5.64
C GLY A 274 18.17 1.05 -6.21
N THR A 275 18.10 2.23 -5.60
CA THR A 275 17.13 3.28 -5.94
C THR A 275 17.84 4.51 -6.47
N PHE A 276 17.32 5.07 -7.56
CA PHE A 276 17.92 6.17 -8.29
C PHE A 276 16.84 7.18 -8.66
N ALA A 277 17.18 8.47 -8.64
CA ALA A 277 16.21 9.53 -8.86
C ALA A 277 16.72 10.60 -9.83
N VAL A 278 15.78 11.25 -10.52
CA VAL A 278 16.02 12.41 -11.37
C VAL A 278 14.93 13.45 -11.13
N THR A 279 15.30 14.72 -11.09
CA THR A 279 14.35 15.84 -10.94
C THR A 279 14.40 16.73 -12.17
N LYS A 280 13.22 17.07 -12.73
CA LYS A 280 13.08 18.01 -13.86
C LYS A 280 11.99 19.04 -13.59
N SER A 281 12.18 20.22 -14.17
CA SER A 281 11.15 21.26 -14.21
C SER A 281 10.07 20.93 -15.25
N VAL A 282 8.81 20.99 -14.84
CA VAL A 282 7.64 20.65 -15.65
C VAL A 282 6.68 21.82 -15.64
N THR A 283 6.43 22.41 -16.81
CA THR A 283 5.53 23.55 -16.96
C THR A 283 4.18 23.12 -17.52
N THR A 284 3.09 23.48 -16.84
CA THR A 284 1.72 23.24 -17.31
C THR A 284 1.38 24.20 -18.47
N LYS A 285 0.44 23.78 -19.30
CA LYS A 285 -0.06 24.55 -20.44
C LYS A 285 -0.95 25.70 -19.96
N SER A 286 -0.67 26.91 -20.45
CA SER A 286 -1.45 28.14 -20.21
C SER A 286 -2.80 28.15 -20.93
#